data_AF-A0A7J2HYT2-F1
#
_entry.id   AF-A0A7J2HYT2-F1
#
_cell.length_a   1.000
_cell.length_b   1.000
_cell.length_c   1.000
_cell.angle_alpha   90.00
_cell.angle_beta   90.00
_cell.angle_gamma   90.00
#
_symmetry.space_group_name_H-M   'P 1'
#
loop_
_entity.id
_entity.type
_entity.pdbx_description
1 polymer ?
#
loop_
_entity_poly.entity_id
_entity_poly.type
_entity_poly.pdbx_seq_one_letter_code
_entity_poly.pdbx_strand_id
1 'polypeptide(L)' 'MTKGTPSMGKRSRGKTHIRCRRCGRHSYNVRKKYCAACGFGRSKRMRKYAWEKKRVIVGTRRSI' A
#
# COMPACT_ATOMS: atom_id res chain seq x y z
N MET A 1 -16.11 24.84 -2.40
CA MET A 1 -15.07 23.79 -2.24
C MET A 1 -13.90 24.14 -3.18
N THR A 2 -12.93 24.94 -2.73
CA THR A 2 -11.77 25.28 -3.55
C THR A 2 -10.89 24.03 -3.74
N LYS A 3 -10.87 23.51 -4.97
CA LYS A 3 -10.05 22.36 -5.36
C LYS A 3 -8.65 22.91 -5.69
N GLY A 4 -7.62 22.51 -4.95
CA GLY A 4 -6.25 22.98 -5.19
C GLY A 4 -5.43 23.08 -3.90
N THR A 5 -4.38 23.90 -3.93
CA THR A 5 -3.43 24.16 -2.83
C THR A 5 -4.08 24.35 -1.45
N PRO A 6 -5.15 25.16 -1.26
CA PRO A 6 -5.75 25.35 0.08
C PRO A 6 -6.30 24.05 0.70
N SER A 7 -6.64 23.05 -0.12
CA SER A 7 -7.15 21.76 0.38
C SER A 7 -6.04 20.79 0.82
N MET A 8 -4.78 21.05 0.42
CA MET A 8 -3.67 20.10 0.59
C MET A 8 -3.20 20.00 2.06
N GLY A 9 -3.28 21.10 2.82
CA GLY A 9 -2.94 21.12 4.26
C GLY A 9 -3.80 20.20 5.13
N LYS A 10 -5.00 19.81 4.65
CA LYS A 10 -5.91 18.90 5.39
C LYS A 10 -5.45 17.43 5.37
N ARG A 11 -4.40 17.08 4.64
CA ARG A 11 -3.93 15.70 4.42
C ARG A 11 -2.93 15.19 5.47
N SER A 12 -2.43 16.05 6.36
CA SER A 12 -1.41 15.70 7.36
C SER A 12 -1.94 14.99 8.60
N ARG A 13 -3.27 14.90 8.78
CA ARG A 13 -3.91 14.40 10.02
C ARG A 13 -3.65 12.93 10.34
N GLY A 14 -3.31 12.10 9.35
CA GLY A 14 -3.09 10.69 9.61
C GLY A 14 -2.67 9.90 8.38
N LYS A 15 -1.78 8.93 8.59
CA LYS A 15 -1.31 8.03 7.55
C LYS A 15 -2.37 6.97 7.28
N THR A 16 -2.81 6.88 6.02
CA THR A 16 -3.75 5.82 5.60
C THR A 16 -3.01 4.50 5.34
N HIS A 17 -1.81 4.58 4.78
CA HIS A 17 -0.96 3.43 4.47
C HIS A 17 0.27 3.40 5.38
N ILE A 18 0.69 2.20 5.76
CA ILE A 18 1.93 1.91 6.50
C ILE A 18 2.69 0.76 5.82
N ARG A 19 3.87 0.42 6.35
CA ARG A 19 4.66 -0.72 5.89
C ARG A 19 3.94 -2.04 6.14
N CYS A 20 3.81 -2.85 5.09
CA CYS A 20 3.17 -4.16 5.16
C CYS A 20 4.10 -5.20 5.77
N ARG A 21 3.62 -5.94 6.77
CA ARG A 21 4.37 -7.03 7.42
C ARG A 21 4.70 -8.21 6.50
N ARG A 22 3.91 -8.46 5.44
CA ARG A 22 4.13 -9.58 4.51
C ARG A 22 5.09 -9.24 3.37
N CYS A 23 4.92 -8.10 2.70
CA CYS A 23 5.68 -7.75 1.49
C CYS A 23 6.64 -6.58 1.66
N GLY A 24 6.71 -5.96 2.84
CA GLY A 24 7.62 -4.84 3.14
C GLY A 24 7.29 -3.50 2.47
N ARG A 25 6.31 -3.44 1.54
CA ARG A 25 5.88 -2.20 0.85
C ARG A 25 5.04 -1.29 1.73
N HIS A 26 5.12 0.02 1.52
CA HIS A 26 4.28 1.02 2.20
C HIS A 26 2.85 1.08 1.62
N SER A 27 2.11 -0.01 1.76
CA SER A 27 0.80 -0.19 1.12
C SER A 27 -0.23 -0.89 2.00
N TYR A 28 0.08 -1.13 3.29
CA TYR A 28 -0.89 -1.68 4.22
C TYR A 28 -1.82 -0.57 4.72
N ASN A 29 -3.11 -0.66 4.38
CA ASN A 29 -4.11 0.29 4.83
C ASN A 29 -4.50 -0.04 6.28
N VAL A 30 -4.26 0.90 7.19
CA VAL A 30 -4.52 0.70 8.64
C VAL A 30 -6.02 0.66 8.93
N ARG A 31 -6.78 1.56 8.32
CA ARG A 31 -8.23 1.67 8.54
C ARG A 31 -8.98 0.44 8.04
N LYS A 32 -8.60 -0.05 6.86
CA LYS A 32 -9.26 -1.20 6.21
C LYS A 32 -8.59 -2.55 6.52
N LYS A 33 -7.49 -2.55 7.27
CA LYS A 33 -6.73 -3.74 7.69
C LYS A 33 -6.31 -4.66 6.52
N TYR A 34 -5.96 -4.11 5.36
CA TYR A 34 -5.44 -4.92 4.24
C TYR A 34 -4.34 -4.21 3.44
N CYS A 35 -3.48 -5.00 2.78
CA CYS A 35 -2.44 -4.50 1.90
C CYS A 35 -2.93 -4.37 0.46
N ALA A 36 -2.83 -3.16 -0.10
CA ALA A 36 -3.18 -2.89 -1.50
C ALA A 36 -2.21 -3.53 -2.51
N ALA A 37 -0.97 -3.82 -2.08
CA ALA A 37 0.04 -4.44 -2.95
C ALA A 37 -0.08 -5.97 -2.97
N CYS A 38 0.12 -6.64 -1.82
CA CYS A 38 0.19 -8.10 -1.79
C CYS A 38 -1.12 -8.79 -1.39
N GLY A 39 -2.17 -8.06 -1.02
CA GLY A 39 -3.45 -8.63 -0.56
C GLY A 39 -3.46 -9.13 0.89
N PHE A 40 -2.36 -8.98 1.65
CA PHE A 40 -2.30 -9.36 3.06
C PHE A 40 -3.45 -8.75 3.87
N GLY A 41 -4.13 -9.56 4.69
CA GLY A 41 -5.33 -9.17 5.46
C GLY A 41 -6.65 -9.42 4.73
N ARG A 42 -6.65 -9.47 3.39
CA ARG A 42 -7.83 -9.83 2.58
C ARG A 42 -7.75 -11.24 2.02
N SER A 43 -6.55 -11.68 1.63
CA SER A 43 -6.32 -13.00 1.03
C SER A 43 -5.10 -13.70 1.63
N LYS A 44 -5.17 -15.03 1.71
CA LYS A 44 -4.00 -15.87 2.01
C LYS A 44 -2.99 -15.84 0.86
N ARG A 45 -3.50 -15.88 -0.39
CA ARG A 45 -2.71 -15.77 -1.62
C ARG A 45 -2.20 -14.35 -1.88
N MET A 46 -1.11 -14.27 -2.63
CA MET A 46 -0.57 -13.02 -3.16
C MET A 46 -1.52 -12.44 -4.21
N ARG A 47 -1.80 -11.14 -4.08
CA ARG A 47 -2.51 -10.37 -5.09
C ARG A 47 -1.64 -10.23 -6.34
N LYS A 48 -2.13 -10.74 -7.47
CA LYS A 48 -1.53 -10.64 -8.80
C LYS A 48 -2.66 -10.50 -9.81
N TYR A 49 -2.51 -9.61 -10.79
CA TYR A 49 -3.41 -9.51 -11.94
C TYR A 49 -2.64 -9.80 -13.23
N ALA A 50 -3.34 -10.31 -14.26
CA ALA A 50 -2.73 -10.60 -15.55
C ALA A 50 -2.18 -9.34 -16.25
N TRP A 51 -2.85 -8.20 -16.06
CA TRP A 51 -2.44 -6.90 -16.61
C TRP A 51 -1.32 -6.22 -15.81
N GLU A 52 -0.98 -6.72 -14.61
CA GLU A 52 -0.03 -6.06 -13.73
C GLU A 52 1.41 -6.47 -14.06
N LYS A 53 2.24 -5.52 -14.51
CA LYS A 53 3.67 -5.72 -14.77
C LYS A 53 4.54 -5.73 -13.51
N LYS A 54 3.97 -5.38 -12.33
CA LYS A 54 4.72 -5.28 -11.07
C LYS A 54 4.96 -6.66 -10.47
N ARG A 55 6.24 -7.00 -10.29
CA ARG A 55 6.64 -8.14 -9.46
C ARG A 55 6.47 -7.78 -7.99
N VAL A 56 5.58 -8.45 -7.26
CA VAL A 56 5.55 -8.38 -5.80
C VAL A 56 6.68 -9.28 -5.30
N ILE A 57 7.82 -8.69 -4.95
CA ILE A 57 8.98 -9.43 -4.46
C ILE A 57 8.60 -10.02 -3.10
N VAL A 58 8.57 -11.35 -3.01
CA VAL A 58 8.47 -12.07 -1.73
C VAL A 58 9.89 -12.39 -1.33
N GLY A 59 10.34 -11.88 -0.19
CA GLY A 59 11.69 -12.11 0.30
C GLY A 59 12.63 -10.97 -0.03
N THR A 60 13.12 -10.35 1.04
CA THR A 60 14.44 -9.71 1.14
C THR A 60 15.33 -9.82 -0.10
N ARG A 61 15.45 -8.72 -0.83
CA ARG A 61 16.72 -8.09 -1.20
C ARG A 61 16.40 -6.64 -1.53
N ARG A 62 16.81 -5.74 -0.64
CA ARG A 62 17.09 -4.35 -1.05
C ARG A 62 18.19 -4.49 -2.10
N SER A 63 17.83 -4.42 -3.37
CA SER A 63 18.80 -4.16 -4.42
C SER A 63 19.09 -2.68 -4.35
N ILE A 64 20.14 -2.35 -3.58
CA ILE A 64 20.78 -1.05 -3.40
C ILE A 64 19.86 0.00 -2.74
#